data_AF-A0AAP0ZGR3-F1
#
_entry.id   AF-A0AAP0ZGR3-F1
#
_cell.length_a   1.000
_cell.length_b   1.000
_cell.length_c   1.000
_cell.angle_alpha   90.00
_cell.angle_beta   90.00
_cell.angle_gamma   90.00
#
_symmetry.space_group_name_H-M   'P 1'
#
loop_
_entity.id
_entity.type
_entity.pdbx_description
1 polymer ?
#
loop_
_entity_poly.entity_id
_entity_poly.type
_entity_poly.pdbx_seq_one_letter_code
_entity_poly.pdbx_strand_id
1 'polypeptide(L)'
;HLSRKGQSLRGGTIVDATIIAAPSSTKNKQGERDPDMHQTKKGNQYSFGMKAHIGVDDESGLVHHVECTAANVADITQAHKLLHGKEDTVCGDSGYTGLEKREEMKRKRKLRYLIAEKPSKLKQIKNKRELKLA
;
A
#
# COMPACT_ATOMS: atom_id res chain seq x y z
N HIS A 1 -2.82 -9.73 -23.28
CA HIS A 1 -1.72 -10.71 -23.22
C HIS A 1 -1.97 -11.76 -22.12
N LEU A 2 -2.24 -11.35 -20.87
CA LEU A 2 -2.50 -12.26 -19.73
C LEU A 2 -3.78 -13.11 -19.86
N SER A 3 -4.87 -12.53 -20.38
CA SER A 3 -6.14 -13.26 -20.57
C SER A 3 -6.03 -14.46 -21.52
N ARG A 4 -5.08 -14.43 -22.47
CA ARG A 4 -4.82 -15.57 -23.37
C ARG A 4 -4.06 -16.72 -22.69
N LYS A 5 -3.44 -16.47 -21.52
CA LYS A 5 -2.76 -17.46 -20.68
C LYS A 5 -3.65 -17.97 -19.54
N GLY A 6 -4.97 -17.75 -19.62
CA GLY A 6 -5.92 -18.12 -18.56
C GLY A 6 -5.84 -17.24 -17.30
N GLN A 7 -5.04 -16.18 -17.32
CA GLN A 7 -4.89 -15.26 -16.19
C GLN A 7 -5.86 -14.09 -16.35
N SER A 8 -6.88 -14.05 -15.47
CA SER A 8 -7.84 -12.96 -15.39
C SER A 8 -7.70 -12.28 -14.04
N LEU A 9 -7.62 -10.95 -14.03
CA LEU A 9 -7.78 -10.17 -12.83
C LEU A 9 -9.20 -10.42 -12.30
N ARG A 10 -9.30 -10.89 -11.05
CA ARG A 10 -10.55 -11.25 -10.38
C ARG A 10 -10.96 -10.10 -9.46
N GLY A 11 -11.94 -10.38 -8.59
CA GLY A 11 -12.59 -9.38 -7.74
C GLY A 11 -11.73 -8.87 -6.58
N GLY A 12 -10.58 -9.45 -6.25
CA GLY A 12 -9.79 -8.96 -5.12
C GLY A 12 -8.50 -8.26 -5.53
N THR A 13 -8.12 -7.25 -4.75
CA THR A 13 -6.78 -6.63 -4.84
C THR A 13 -6.15 -6.50 -3.47
N ILE A 14 -4.90 -6.94 -3.35
CA ILE A 14 -4.02 -6.71 -2.21
C ILE A 14 -3.17 -5.47 -2.52
N VAL A 15 -3.13 -4.51 -1.61
CA VAL A 15 -2.30 -3.31 -1.70
C VAL A 15 -1.18 -3.34 -0.66
N ASP A 16 0.03 -3.03 -1.10
CA ASP A 16 1.20 -2.90 -0.23
C ASP A 16 2.14 -1.78 -0.72
N ALA A 17 3.02 -1.30 0.17
CA ALA A 17 4.03 -0.31 -0.16
C ALA A 17 5.41 -0.70 0.40
N THR A 18 6.41 -0.73 -0.49
CA THR A 18 7.80 -1.05 -0.12
C THR A 18 8.71 0.15 -0.36
N ILE A 19 9.59 0.44 0.60
CA ILE A 19 10.59 1.51 0.48
C ILE A 19 11.74 1.04 -0.40
N ILE A 20 12.09 1.85 -1.39
CA ILE A 20 13.29 1.70 -2.20
C ILE A 20 14.27 2.78 -1.74
N ALA A 21 15.38 2.35 -1.13
CA ALA A 21 16.36 3.26 -0.57
C ALA A 21 17.18 3.93 -1.68
N ALA A 22 17.41 5.23 -1.52
CA ALA A 22 18.30 6.01 -2.36
C ALA A 22 19.46 6.57 -1.51
N PRO A 23 20.63 6.84 -2.12
CA PRO A 23 21.70 7.55 -1.44
C PRO A 23 21.25 8.96 -1.02
N SER A 24 21.46 9.33 0.24
CA SER A 24 21.18 10.70 0.72
C SER A 24 22.34 11.68 0.49
N SER A 25 23.35 11.27 -0.28
CA SER A 25 24.59 12.01 -0.50
C SER A 25 24.36 13.22 -1.40
N THR A 26 24.89 14.37 -1.02
CA THR A 26 24.96 15.59 -1.83
C THR A 26 26.28 15.73 -2.59
N LYS A 27 27.17 14.72 -2.51
CA LYS A 27 28.47 14.71 -3.18
C LYS A 27 28.35 14.40 -4.68
N ASN A 28 27.55 15.19 -5.39
CA ASN A 28 27.45 15.20 -6.84
C ASN A 28 27.85 16.60 -7.37
N LYS A 29 27.87 16.79 -8.69
CA LYS A 29 28.28 18.06 -9.30
C LYS A 29 27.37 19.24 -8.91
N GLN A 30 26.11 18.95 -8.61
CA GLN A 30 25.08 19.94 -8.27
C GLN A 30 25.07 20.28 -6.77
N GLY A 31 25.66 19.46 -5.91
CA GLY A 31 25.66 19.68 -4.46
C GLY A 31 24.32 19.39 -3.78
N GLU A 32 23.39 18.72 -4.48
CA GLU A 32 21.99 18.56 -4.06
C GLU A 32 21.63 17.08 -3.88
N ARG A 33 20.60 16.79 -3.09
CA ARG A 33 20.00 15.44 -3.05
C ARG A 33 19.10 15.26 -4.26
N ASP A 34 18.80 14.00 -4.59
CA ASP A 34 17.78 13.69 -5.58
C ASP A 34 16.44 14.34 -5.16
N PRO A 35 15.86 15.23 -5.99
CA PRO A 35 14.67 16.00 -5.66
C PRO A 35 13.39 15.13 -5.57
N ASP A 36 13.38 13.95 -6.18
CA ASP A 36 12.24 13.03 -6.16
C ASP A 36 12.27 12.09 -4.93
N MET A 37 13.37 12.12 -4.17
CA MET A 37 13.60 11.28 -3.00
C MET A 37 13.42 12.06 -1.71
N HIS A 38 12.73 11.45 -0.74
CA HIS A 38 12.50 12.07 0.57
C HIS A 38 12.72 11.10 1.72
N GLN A 39 12.94 11.67 2.92
CA GLN A 39 13.11 10.89 4.13
C GLN A 39 11.76 10.44 4.69
N THR A 40 11.71 9.21 5.19
CA THR A 40 10.58 8.67 5.95
C THR A 40 11.08 7.93 7.18
N LYS A 41 10.18 7.70 8.14
CA LYS A 41 10.46 6.93 9.34
C LYS A 41 9.52 5.73 9.41
N LYS A 42 10.08 4.52 9.36
CA LYS A 42 9.34 3.27 9.56
C LYS A 42 9.79 2.66 10.90
N GLY A 43 8.88 2.63 11.87
CA GLY A 43 9.23 2.25 13.25
C GLY A 43 10.30 3.20 13.82
N ASN A 44 11.46 2.66 14.20
CA ASN A 44 12.60 3.43 14.69
C ASN A 44 13.69 3.70 13.64
N GLN A 45 13.49 3.25 12.41
CA GLN A 45 14.46 3.39 11.33
C GLN A 45 14.07 4.53 10.39
N TYR A 46 15.04 5.36 10.03
CA TYR A 46 14.90 6.38 9.01
C TYR A 46 15.46 5.88 7.68
N SER A 47 14.77 6.19 6.59
CA SER A 47 15.21 5.86 5.23
C SER A 47 15.04 7.07 4.33
N PHE A 48 15.95 7.27 3.40
CA PHE A 48 15.84 8.27 2.33
C PHE A 48 15.60 7.54 1.00
N GLY A 49 14.63 7.98 0.22
CA GLY A 49 14.31 7.35 -1.06
C GLY A 49 12.86 7.52 -1.47
N MET A 50 12.35 6.47 -2.11
CA MET A 50 10.99 6.40 -2.64
C MET A 50 10.24 5.19 -2.07
N LYS A 51 8.95 5.10 -2.39
CA LYS A 51 8.09 3.94 -2.18
C LYS A 51 7.55 3.46 -3.51
N ALA A 52 7.51 2.14 -3.67
CA ALA A 52 6.72 1.48 -4.69
C ALA A 52 5.43 0.97 -4.02
N HIS A 53 4.31 1.52 -4.44
CA HIS A 53 2.97 1.10 -4.08
C HIS A 53 2.47 0.10 -5.11
N ILE A 54 2.01 -1.07 -4.69
CA ILE A 54 1.76 -2.20 -5.57
C ILE A 54 0.33 -2.70 -5.36
N GLY A 55 -0.40 -2.87 -6.46
CA GLY A 55 -1.67 -3.58 -6.51
C GLY A 55 -1.47 -4.97 -7.09
N VAL A 56 -1.82 -5.99 -6.30
CA VAL A 56 -1.69 -7.41 -6.64
C VAL A 56 -3.07 -8.05 -6.67
N ASP A 57 -3.35 -8.86 -7.68
CA ASP A 57 -4.55 -9.66 -7.75
C ASP A 57 -4.50 -10.75 -6.67
N ASP A 58 -5.54 -10.83 -5.83
CA ASP A 58 -5.50 -11.66 -4.61
C ASP A 58 -5.49 -13.17 -4.89
N GLU A 59 -6.06 -13.59 -6.01
CA GLU A 59 -6.13 -14.99 -6.40
C GLU A 59 -4.91 -15.45 -7.22
N SER A 60 -4.53 -14.68 -8.25
CA SER A 60 -3.44 -15.05 -9.15
C SER A 60 -2.06 -14.64 -8.63
N GLY A 61 -1.99 -13.70 -7.68
CA GLY A 61 -0.74 -13.13 -7.20
C GLY A 61 -0.03 -12.24 -8.22
N LEU A 62 -0.71 -11.86 -9.31
CA LEU A 62 -0.12 -11.04 -10.36
C LEU A 62 -0.17 -9.56 -9.98
N VAL A 63 0.98 -8.90 -10.09
CA VAL A 63 1.07 -7.44 -10.01
C VAL A 63 0.36 -6.85 -11.23
N HIS A 64 -0.62 -5.98 -11.00
CA HIS A 64 -1.35 -5.29 -12.06
C HIS A 64 -1.19 -3.76 -12.02
N HIS A 65 -0.80 -3.18 -10.88
CA HIS A 65 -0.44 -1.77 -10.76
C HIS A 65 0.81 -1.58 -9.93
N VAL A 66 1.63 -0.61 -10.33
CA VAL A 66 2.76 -0.09 -9.55
C VAL A 66 2.73 1.43 -9.67
N GLU A 67 2.73 2.12 -8.54
CA GLU A 67 2.87 3.57 -8.45
C GLU A 67 4.10 3.90 -7.61
N CYS A 68 4.90 4.84 -8.09
CA CYS A 68 6.15 5.23 -7.45
C CYS A 68 6.05 6.66 -6.92
N THR A 69 6.38 6.87 -5.65
CA THR A 69 6.36 8.20 -5.02
C THR A 69 7.53 8.38 -4.08
N ALA A 70 7.83 9.61 -3.67
CA ALA A 70 8.73 9.87 -2.56
C ALA A 70 8.36 9.07 -1.28
N ALA A 71 9.34 8.68 -0.47
CA ALA A 71 9.10 7.75 0.65
C ALA A 71 8.25 8.34 1.81
N ASN A 72 8.14 9.66 1.89
CA ASN A 72 7.32 10.35 2.87
C ASN A 72 5.82 10.35 2.52
N VAL A 73 5.45 9.96 1.29
CA VAL A 73 4.04 9.89 0.88
C VAL A 73 3.34 8.77 1.65
N ALA A 74 2.14 9.08 2.14
CA ALA A 74 1.30 8.15 2.89
C ALA A 74 0.62 7.15 1.96
N ASP A 75 0.71 5.86 2.30
CA ASP A 75 0.31 4.73 1.44
C ASP A 75 -1.18 4.78 1.09
N ILE A 76 -2.02 5.15 2.07
CA ILE A 76 -3.47 5.33 1.89
C ILE A 76 -3.85 6.33 0.79
N THR A 77 -2.98 7.31 0.48
CA THR A 77 -3.26 8.30 -0.57
C THR A 77 -3.08 7.73 -1.98
N GLN A 78 -2.26 6.67 -2.13
CA GLN A 78 -1.98 6.05 -3.42
C GLN A 78 -2.88 4.84 -3.70
N ALA A 79 -3.53 4.27 -2.69
CA ALA A 79 -4.36 3.07 -2.79
C ALA A 79 -5.36 3.08 -3.96
N HIS A 80 -6.04 4.20 -4.23
CA HIS A 80 -7.03 4.30 -5.31
C HIS A 80 -6.44 4.08 -6.71
N LYS A 81 -5.15 4.39 -6.90
CA LYS A 81 -4.41 4.17 -8.16
C LYS A 81 -4.01 2.71 -8.36
N LEU A 82 -4.00 1.92 -7.28
CA LEU A 82 -3.60 0.51 -7.28
C LEU A 82 -4.74 -0.43 -7.66
N LEU A 83 -5.91 0.11 -7.99
CA LEU A 83 -7.13 -0.63 -8.28
C LEU A 83 -7.47 -0.56 -9.78
N HIS A 84 -7.68 -1.71 -10.40
CA HIS A 84 -8.16 -1.88 -11.77
C HIS A 84 -9.65 -1.58 -11.97
N GLY A 85 -10.42 -1.38 -10.88
CA GLY A 85 -11.81 -0.94 -10.95
C GLY A 85 -12.83 -2.07 -10.96
N LYS A 86 -12.41 -3.33 -11.04
CA LYS A 86 -13.30 -4.51 -11.03
C LYS A 86 -13.31 -5.24 -9.67
N GLU A 87 -12.70 -4.67 -8.65
CA GLU A 87 -12.63 -5.26 -7.31
C GLU A 87 -13.98 -5.28 -6.57
N ASP A 88 -14.31 -6.39 -5.92
CA ASP A 88 -15.26 -6.49 -4.82
C ASP A 88 -14.58 -6.42 -3.43
N THR A 89 -13.27 -6.67 -3.34
CA THR A 89 -12.52 -6.74 -2.08
C THR A 89 -11.15 -6.06 -2.22
N VAL A 90 -10.78 -5.26 -1.22
CA VAL A 90 -9.45 -4.65 -1.12
C VAL A 90 -8.81 -5.06 0.21
N CYS A 91 -7.65 -5.68 0.13
CA CYS A 91 -6.86 -6.12 1.29
C CYS A 91 -5.64 -5.22 1.46
N GLY A 92 -5.26 -4.90 2.69
CA GLY A 92 -4.07 -4.08 2.94
C GLY A 92 -3.61 -4.14 4.39
N ASP A 93 -2.42 -3.63 4.64
CA ASP A 93 -1.89 -3.53 5.99
C ASP A 93 -2.46 -2.33 6.78
N SER A 94 -2.06 -2.18 8.03
CA SER A 94 -2.52 -1.09 8.90
C SER A 94 -2.13 0.33 8.43
N GLY A 95 -1.27 0.47 7.43
CA GLY A 95 -0.97 1.73 6.75
C GLY A 95 -2.16 2.26 5.92
N TYR A 96 -3.11 1.38 5.58
CA TYR A 96 -4.32 1.71 4.83
C TYR A 96 -5.56 1.88 5.71
N THR A 97 -5.41 1.99 7.04
CA THR A 97 -6.57 2.20 7.94
C THR A 97 -7.35 3.47 7.56
N GLY A 98 -8.66 3.33 7.34
CA GLY A 98 -9.54 4.45 6.96
C GLY A 98 -9.68 4.65 5.45
N LEU A 99 -9.18 3.71 4.64
CA LEU A 99 -9.26 3.75 3.18
C LEU A 99 -10.72 3.88 2.70
N GLU A 100 -11.65 3.23 3.40
CA GLU A 100 -13.08 3.25 3.11
C GLU A 100 -13.73 4.65 3.24
N LYS A 101 -13.07 5.57 3.94
CA LYS A 101 -13.57 6.93 4.18
C LYS A 101 -13.08 7.95 3.15
N ARG A 102 -12.17 7.54 2.27
CA ARG A 102 -11.58 8.43 1.27
C ARG A 102 -12.56 8.73 0.13
N GLU A 103 -12.57 9.98 -0.31
CA GLU A 103 -13.43 10.43 -1.41
C GLU A 103 -13.06 9.71 -2.71
N GLU A 104 -11.77 9.47 -2.94
CA GLU A 104 -11.23 8.76 -4.11
C GLU A 104 -11.70 7.29 -4.16
N MET A 105 -12.16 6.74 -3.04
CA MET A 105 -12.65 5.37 -2.89
C MET A 105 -14.18 5.27 -3.00
N LYS A 106 -14.89 6.39 -3.11
CA LYS A 106 -16.34 6.40 -3.35
C LYS A 106 -16.63 5.86 -4.74
N ARG A 107 -17.14 4.63 -4.81
CA ARG A 107 -17.47 3.93 -6.06
C ARG A 107 -18.94 3.53 -6.07
N LYS A 108 -19.47 3.34 -7.29
CA LYS A 108 -20.84 2.82 -7.49
C LYS A 108 -20.99 1.38 -6.98
N ARG A 109 -19.91 0.60 -6.99
CA ARG A 109 -19.90 -0.77 -6.47
C ARG A 109 -19.43 -0.78 -5.01
N LYS A 110 -20.12 -1.57 -4.18
CA LYS A 110 -19.75 -1.81 -2.79
C LYS A 110 -18.46 -2.63 -2.74
N LEU A 111 -17.44 -2.08 -2.09
CA LEU A 111 -16.16 -2.73 -1.81
C LEU A 111 -16.15 -3.26 -0.37
N ARG A 112 -15.62 -4.47 -0.18
CA ARG A 112 -15.21 -4.98 1.13
C ARG A 112 -13.76 -4.54 1.39
N TYR A 113 -13.51 -4.04 2.59
CA TYR A 113 -12.17 -3.62 3.02
C TYR A 113 -11.66 -4.58 4.09
N LEU A 114 -10.57 -5.26 3.81
CA LEU A 114 -9.87 -6.18 4.71
C LEU A 114 -8.53 -5.58 5.09
N ILE A 115 -8.57 -4.59 5.99
CA ILE A 115 -7.38 -3.85 6.42
C ILE A 115 -6.92 -4.39 7.78
N ALA A 116 -5.64 -4.78 7.86
CA ALA A 116 -5.06 -5.29 9.10
C ALA A 116 -5.09 -4.25 10.23
N GLU A 117 -5.42 -4.68 11.45
CA GLU A 117 -5.45 -3.79 12.61
C GLU A 117 -4.03 -3.50 13.14
N LYS A 118 -3.85 -2.31 13.73
CA LYS A 118 -2.55 -1.89 14.25
C LYS A 118 -2.11 -2.77 15.43
N PRO A 119 -0.81 -3.15 15.51
CA PRO A 119 -0.28 -3.91 16.65
C PRO A 119 -0.55 -3.24 18.01
N SER A 120 -0.59 -1.91 18.07
CA SER A 120 -0.88 -1.16 19.31
C SER A 120 -2.31 -1.39 19.83
N LYS A 121 -3.29 -1.52 18.94
CA LYS A 121 -4.68 -1.82 19.31
C LYS A 121 -4.86 -3.29 19.66
N LEU A 122 -4.22 -4.20 18.92
CA LEU A 122 -4.21 -5.62 19.26
C LEU A 122 -3.69 -5.87 20.68
N LYS A 123 -2.67 -5.11 21.12
CA LYS A 123 -2.14 -5.16 22.50
C LYS A 123 -3.15 -4.70 23.58
N GLN A 124 -4.18 -3.92 23.23
CA GLN A 124 -5.20 -3.46 24.18
C GLN A 124 -6.31 -4.51 24.40
N ILE A 125 -6.45 -5.47 23.48
CA ILE A 125 -7.44 -6.54 23.57
C ILE A 125 -6.96 -7.54 24.63
N LYS A 126 -7.62 -7.53 25.80
CA LYS A 126 -7.29 -8.43 26.91
C LYS A 126 -7.85 -9.84 26.73
N ASN A 127 -8.94 -9.99 25.97
CA ASN A 127 -9.61 -11.26 25.75
C ASN A 127 -8.96 -12.04 24.59
N LYS A 128 -8.46 -13.25 24.88
CA LYS A 128 -7.82 -14.12 23.89
C LYS A 128 -8.73 -14.53 22.73
N ARG A 129 -10.05 -14.59 22.93
CA ARG A 129 -11.02 -14.95 21.87
C ARG A 129 -11.21 -13.79 20.90
N GLU A 130 -11.34 -12.57 21.43
CA GLU A 130 -11.47 -11.35 20.63
C GLU A 130 -10.20 -11.07 19.84
N LEU A 131 -9.02 -11.32 20.44
CA LEU A 131 -7.74 -11.17 19.75
C LEU A 131 -7.56 -12.12 18.55
N LYS A 132 -8.19 -13.31 18.57
CA LYS A 132 -8.15 -14.26 17.44
C LYS A 132 -9.04 -13.85 16.28
N LEU A 133 -10.00 -12.96 16.51
CA LEU A 133 -10.99 -12.51 15.53
C LEU A 133 -10.68 -11.12 14.96
N ALA A 134 -9.70 -10.42 15.54
CA ALA A 134 -9.21 -9.11 15.13
C ALA A 134 -8.03 -9.25 14.16
#